data_AF-A0A0C3K6H5-F1
#
_entry.id   AF-A0A0C3K6H5-F1
#
_cell.length_a   1.000
_cell.length_b   1.000
_cell.length_c   1.000
_cell.angle_alpha   90.00
_cell.angle_beta   90.00
_cell.angle_gamma   90.00
#
_symmetry.space_group_name_H-M   'P 1'
#
loop_
_entity.id
_entity.type
_entity.pdbx_description
1 polymer ?
#
loop_
_entity_poly.entity_id
_entity_poly.type
_entity_poly.pdbx_seq_one_letter_code
_entity_poly.pdbx_strand_id
1 'polypeptide(L)'
;MQSPGRPEKVGKFKGKTGEECENFIHNIRDVAWTEGKLQDGPWMADFASLHYYGKALEWHSDLPLDVRQDWFKQERALLERWPPPADSDAETT
;
A
#
# COMPACT_ATOMS: atom_id res chain seq x y z
N MET A 1 -26.65 2.77 -18.68
CA MET A 1 -25.19 2.56 -18.54
C MET A 1 -24.90 2.53 -17.06
N GLN A 2 -24.58 1.36 -16.51
CA GLN A 2 -24.12 1.27 -15.12
C GLN A 2 -22.71 1.85 -15.09
N SER A 3 -22.49 2.92 -14.32
CA SER A 3 -21.13 3.36 -14.02
C SER A 3 -20.38 2.17 -13.42
N PRO A 4 -19.19 1.80 -13.92
CA PRO A 4 -18.39 0.80 -13.23
C PRO A 4 -18.22 1.32 -11.79
N GLY A 5 -18.61 0.48 -10.83
CA GLY A 5 -18.58 0.81 -9.41
C GLY A 5 -17.21 1.39 -9.11
N ARG A 6 -17.18 2.65 -8.65
CA ARG A 6 -15.95 3.32 -8.22
C ARG A 6 -15.25 2.35 -7.27
N PRO A 7 -13.95 2.03 -7.45
CA PRO A 7 -13.25 1.17 -6.49
C PRO A 7 -13.47 1.75 -5.10
N GLU A 8 -13.85 0.89 -4.16
CA GLU A 8 -14.08 1.27 -2.77
C GLU A 8 -12.90 2.12 -2.30
N LYS A 9 -13.20 3.30 -1.75
CA LYS A 9 -12.17 4.30 -1.39
C LYS A 9 -11.08 3.60 -0.59
N VAL A 10 -9.84 3.62 -1.08
CA VAL A 10 -8.70 3.11 -0.34
C VAL A 10 -8.76 3.67 1.07
N GLY A 11 -8.82 2.76 2.05
CA GLY A 11 -8.94 3.12 3.46
C GLY A 11 -7.73 3.92 3.94
N LYS A 12 -7.85 4.55 5.11
CA LYS A 12 -6.69 5.14 5.79
C LYS A 12 -5.76 4.02 6.24
N PHE A 13 -4.52 4.01 5.78
CA PHE A 13 -3.49 3.11 6.27
C PHE A 13 -2.77 3.75 7.46
N LYS A 14 -2.88 3.11 8.63
CA LYS A 14 -2.32 3.63 9.90
C LYS A 14 -1.00 2.97 10.29
N GLY A 15 -0.61 1.88 9.63
CA GLY A 15 0.62 1.14 9.91
C GLY A 15 0.57 0.40 11.25
N LYS A 16 -0.49 -0.37 11.49
CA LYS A 16 -0.68 -1.15 12.73
C LYS A 16 -0.29 -2.62 12.60
N THR A 17 -0.62 -3.27 11.49
CA THR A 17 -0.44 -4.71 11.28
C THR A 17 0.00 -5.03 9.85
N GLY A 18 0.58 -6.21 9.65
CA GLY A 18 0.89 -6.76 8.32
C GLY A 18 -0.34 -6.88 7.43
N GLU A 19 -1.45 -7.41 7.98
CA GLU A 19 -2.73 -7.53 7.26
C GLU A 19 -3.25 -6.15 6.78
N GLU A 20 -3.13 -5.10 7.60
CA GLU A 20 -3.51 -3.74 7.19
C GLU A 20 -2.64 -3.26 6.01
N CYS A 21 -1.36 -3.63 6.00
CA CYS A 21 -0.41 -3.28 4.95
C CYS A 21 -0.70 -4.01 3.64
N GLU A 22 -0.98 -5.32 3.69
CA GLU A 22 -1.33 -6.10 2.49
C GLU A 22 -2.63 -5.60 1.85
N ASN A 23 -3.65 -5.37 2.67
CA ASN A 23 -4.92 -4.79 2.20
C ASN A 23 -4.70 -3.42 1.56
N PHE A 24 -3.83 -2.59 2.15
CA PHE A 24 -3.49 -1.29 1.58
C PHE A 24 -2.81 -1.43 0.21
N ILE A 25 -1.78 -2.27 0.08
CA ILE A 25 -1.06 -2.51 -1.18
C ILE A 25 -2.01 -3.04 -2.26
N HIS A 26 -2.87 -4.00 -1.91
CA HIS A 26 -3.85 -4.56 -2.83
C HIS A 26 -4.81 -3.49 -3.36
N ASN A 27 -5.33 -2.63 -2.48
CA ASN A 27 -6.25 -1.56 -2.86
C ASN A 27 -5.59 -0.51 -3.76
N ILE A 28 -4.31 -0.16 -3.54
CA ILE A 28 -3.58 0.74 -4.44
C ILE A 28 -3.44 0.13 -5.84
N ARG A 29 -3.11 -1.16 -5.93
CA ARG A 29 -2.99 -1.88 -7.21
C ARG A 29 -4.32 -2.00 -7.94
N ASP A 30 -5.42 -2.23 -7.24
CA ASP A 30 -6.76 -2.32 -7.83
C ASP A 30 -7.21 -0.98 -8.45
N VAL A 31 -6.97 0.13 -7.74
CA VAL A 31 -7.21 1.47 -8.28
C VAL A 31 -6.31 1.74 -9.48
N ALA A 32 -5.02 1.42 -9.38
CA ALA A 32 -4.08 1.62 -10.49
C ALA A 32 -4.45 0.77 -11.72
N TRP A 33 -4.94 -0.45 -11.54
CA TRP A 33 -5.47 -1.26 -12.63
C TRP A 33 -6.68 -0.61 -13.29
N THR A 34 -7.67 -0.19 -12.50
CA THR A 34 -8.89 0.46 -12.99
C THR A 34 -8.60 1.76 -13.76
N GLU A 35 -7.58 2.51 -13.34
CA GLU A 35 -7.15 3.76 -13.99
C GLU A 35 -6.15 3.53 -15.15
N GLY A 36 -5.71 2.29 -15.41
CA GLY A 36 -4.71 1.97 -16.44
C GLY A 36 -3.29 2.45 -16.09
N LYS A 37 -3.00 2.59 -14.79
CA LYS A 37 -1.80 3.15 -14.18
C LYS A 37 -0.92 2.14 -13.44
N LEU A 38 -1.15 0.84 -13.63
CA LEU A 38 -0.42 -0.22 -12.91
C LEU A 38 1.12 -0.19 -13.11
N GLN A 39 1.60 0.40 -14.20
CA GLN A 39 3.03 0.56 -14.50
C GLN A 39 3.56 1.98 -14.19
N ASP A 40 2.70 2.88 -13.73
CA ASP A 40 3.01 4.29 -13.47
C ASP A 40 3.39 4.46 -11.99
N GLY A 41 4.61 4.05 -11.65
CA GLY A 41 5.14 4.07 -10.28
C GLY A 41 5.01 5.43 -9.57
N PRO A 42 5.36 6.56 -10.22
CA PRO A 42 5.16 7.89 -9.64
C PRO A 42 3.71 8.23 -9.36
N TRP A 43 2.79 7.93 -10.30
CA TRP A 43 1.37 8.16 -10.08
C TRP A 43 0.82 7.34 -8.91
N MET A 44 1.21 6.06 -8.83
CA MET A 44 0.80 5.17 -7.74
C MET A 44 1.34 5.66 -6.38
N ALA A 45 2.58 6.15 -6.35
CA ALA A 45 3.19 6.73 -5.15
C ALA A 45 2.46 7.99 -4.68
N ASP A 46 2.16 8.92 -5.59
CA ASP A 46 1.40 10.12 -5.30
C ASP A 46 0.00 9.77 -4.78
N PHE A 47 -0.67 8.82 -5.42
CA PHE A 47 -2.00 8.36 -4.98
C PHE A 47 -1.94 7.72 -3.59
N ALA A 48 -1.03 6.78 -3.36
CA ALA A 48 -0.84 6.14 -2.06
C ALA A 48 -0.55 7.14 -0.93
N SER A 49 0.18 8.21 -1.22
CA SER A 49 0.53 9.25 -0.25
C SER A 49 -0.69 9.89 0.43
N LEU A 50 -1.84 9.93 -0.25
CA LEU A 50 -3.09 10.49 0.24
C LEU A 50 -3.74 9.64 1.36
N HIS A 51 -3.29 8.40 1.51
CA HIS A 51 -3.91 7.40 2.37
C HIS A 51 -3.07 7.05 3.61
N TYR A 52 -1.86 7.61 3.74
CA TYR A 52 -1.04 7.43 4.94
C TYR A 52 -1.57 8.27 6.12
N TYR A 53 -1.72 7.65 7.29
CA TYR A 53 -2.12 8.30 8.54
C TYR A 53 -1.31 7.78 9.73
N GLY A 54 -1.18 8.61 10.77
CA GLY A 54 -0.52 8.22 12.02
C GLY A 54 0.91 7.70 11.78
N LYS A 55 1.23 6.52 12.33
CA LYS A 55 2.56 5.91 12.24
C LYS A 55 3.02 5.68 10.79
N ALA A 56 2.10 5.37 9.89
CA ALA A 56 2.43 5.19 8.48
C ALA A 56 2.82 6.52 7.81
N LEU A 57 2.18 7.64 8.19
CA LEU A 57 2.51 8.96 7.66
C LEU A 57 3.88 9.46 8.17
N GLU A 58 4.17 9.24 9.45
CA GLU A 58 5.48 9.53 10.03
C GLU A 58 6.58 8.74 9.30
N TRP A 59 6.41 7.43 9.19
CA TRP A 59 7.33 6.55 8.47
C TRP A 59 7.53 6.96 7.01
N HIS A 60 6.44 7.24 6.28
CA HIS A 60 6.53 7.65 4.87
C HIS A 60 7.29 8.97 4.71
N SER A 61 7.14 9.89 5.67
CA SER A 61 7.83 11.19 5.63
C SER A 61 9.34 11.05 5.83
N ASP A 62 9.77 10.05 6.60
CA ASP A 62 11.18 9.76 6.90
C ASP A 62 11.90 8.99 5.77
N LEU A 63 11.15 8.45 4.79
CA LEU A 63 11.75 7.76 3.65
C LEU A 63 12.52 8.71 2.73
N PRO A 64 13.60 8.22 2.08
CA PRO A 64 14.27 8.95 1.01
C PRO A 64 13.30 9.37 -0.10
N LEU A 65 13.55 10.53 -0.71
CA LEU A 65 12.66 11.08 -1.74
C LEU A 65 12.50 10.13 -2.93
N ASP A 66 13.56 9.42 -3.33
CA ASP A 66 13.52 8.47 -4.43
C ASP A 66 12.68 7.22 -4.13
N VAL A 67 12.51 6.88 -2.84
CA VAL A 67 11.57 5.83 -2.40
C VAL A 67 10.16 6.39 -2.38
N ARG A 68 9.96 7.59 -1.82
CA ARG A 68 8.65 8.25 -1.76
C ARG A 68 8.04 8.56 -3.13
N GLN A 69 8.82 8.66 -4.20
CA GLN A 69 8.33 8.96 -5.54
C GLN A 69 8.21 7.73 -6.45
N ASP A 70 8.50 6.54 -5.94
CA ASP A 70 8.46 5.30 -6.69
C ASP A 70 7.69 4.23 -5.92
N TRP A 71 6.47 3.93 -6.37
CA TRP A 71 5.61 2.95 -5.70
C TRP A 71 6.27 1.59 -5.52
N PHE A 72 7.06 1.11 -6.48
CA PHE A 72 7.66 -0.22 -6.39
C PHE A 72 8.72 -0.28 -5.29
N LYS A 73 9.40 0.84 -5.02
CA LYS A 73 10.29 0.97 -3.86
C LYS A 73 9.49 1.12 -2.56
N GLN A 74 8.41 1.91 -2.55
CA GLN A 74 7.54 2.03 -1.38
C GLN A 74 6.94 0.69 -0.97
N GLU A 75 6.45 -0.09 -1.93
CA GLU A 75 5.80 -1.37 -1.71
C GLU A 75 6.75 -2.36 -1.02
N ARG A 76 8.00 -2.41 -1.46
CA ARG A 76 9.04 -3.20 -0.77
C ARG A 76 9.29 -2.69 0.64
N ALA A 77 9.46 -1.38 0.82
CA ALA A 77 9.70 -0.79 2.13
C ALA A 77 8.51 -0.99 3.10
N LEU A 78 7.27 -0.99 2.58
CA LEU A 78 6.04 -1.28 3.31
C LEU A 78 6.07 -2.73 3.84
N LEU A 79 6.36 -3.70 2.99
CA LEU A 79 6.45 -5.12 3.36
C LEU A 79 7.59 -5.41 4.33
N GLU A 80 8.71 -4.69 4.24
CA GLU A 80 9.80 -4.78 5.22
C GLU A 80 9.40 -4.20 6.58
N ARG A 81 8.61 -3.11 6.59
CA ARG A 81 8.22 -2.39 7.81
C ARG A 81 7.05 -3.05 8.54
N TRP A 82 6.07 -3.55 7.79
CA TRP A 82 4.87 -4.23 8.28
C TRP A 82 4.76 -5.58 7.57
N PRO A 83 5.58 -6.57 7.95
CA PRO A 83 5.58 -7.87 7.31
C PRO A 83 4.23 -8.58 7.49
N PRO A 84 3.85 -9.45 6.55
CA PRO A 84 2.64 -10.26 6.67
C PRO A 84 2.66 -11.07 7.98
N PRO A 85 1.48 -11.45 8.51
CA PRO A 85 1.43 -12.37 9.63
C PRO A 85 2.21 -13.63 9.24
N ALA A 86 3.11 -14.10 10.11
CA ALA A 86 3.79 -15.37 9.88
C ALA A 86 2.72 -16.45 9.78
N ASP A 87 2.66 -17.15 8.65
CA ASP A 87 1.86 -18.36 8.50
C ASP A 87 2.26 -19.29 9.65
N SER A 88 1.41 -19.37 10.67
CA SER A 88 1.63 -20.25 11.81
C SER A 88 1.22 -21.66 11.41
N ASP A 89 1.94 -22.22 10.44
CA ASP A 89 2.00 -23.66 10.14
C ASP A 89 3.33 -24.23 10.66
N ALA A 90 3.74 -23.80 11.85
CA ALA A 90 4.73 -24.53 12.65
C ALA A 90 4.00 -25.64 13.42
N GLU A 91 3.75 -26.72 12.69
CA GLU A 91 3.55 -28.08 13.14
C GLU A 91 4.19 -28.33 14.52
N THR A 92 3.36 -28.59 15.52
CA THR A 92 3.81 -29.11 16.81
C THR A 92 4.16 -30.58 16.60
N THR A 93 5.45 -30.88 16.45
CA THR A 93 5.99 -32.24 16.60
C THR A 93 6.45 -32.46 18.03
#